data_AF-A0A1Y4FKV0-F1
#
_entry.id   AF-A0A1Y4FKV0-F1
#
_cell.length_a   1.000
_cell.length_b   1.000
_cell.length_c   1.000
_cell.angle_alpha   90.00
_cell.angle_beta   90.00
_cell.angle_gamma   90.00
#
_symmetry.space_group_name_H-M   'P 1'
#
loop_
_entity.id
_entity.type
_entity.pdbx_description
1 polymer ?
#
loop_
_entity_poly.entity_id
_entity_poly.type
_entity_poly.pdbx_seq_one_letter_code
_entity_poly.pdbx_strand_id
1 'polypeptide(L)'
;MGYISIQINKAKGSADTGASDHIERKTIPKNADPTRTHLNRELVEFPDGVSDRTEAISHRIRTAGIKRKITPDQVRAIRIVLSGTHEDMMKIQDEGRLDEWCDDNLQWLHYTFGKENTVSAVLHMDEHTPHIHATVVPIVTGERRKAKKKQTDGKRSYRKKANTVRLCADDVLTREKLVTYHDSYAKAMEKYGLQRGVRGSEARHTTTAQYYRDLKRQTGELEANVQQLQTEQQQAEQQLDKVRQEVKSEKLEAAKTEAKAAFVAKVGSLFGGGKLKEFEHRNEDLQKRIQELEEEAIQREEQHAKQIQEMKNAYEQQHRKLSEFTDFVKRYFPYVEKLIPTIKFLRDTLNFGDGLIKKLCMFKDVTIKGELYSTEFRQHFKTDGSVCSLIETSDGKFDLKIDGVSHVSWFRRKKYEFMKALGLPKQEQQSKKL
;
A
#
# COMPACT_ATOMS: atom_id res chain seq x y z
N MET A 1 -8.83 -0.35 -16.55
CA MET A 1 -7.39 -0.56 -16.36
C MET A 1 -6.87 0.66 -15.61
N GLY A 2 -6.42 0.46 -14.37
CA GLY A 2 -5.78 1.52 -13.59
C GLY A 2 -4.43 1.93 -14.14
N TYR A 3 -3.83 2.96 -13.53
CA TYR A 3 -2.50 3.42 -13.90
C TYR A 3 -1.46 2.99 -12.89
N ILE A 4 -0.25 2.68 -13.36
CA ILE A 4 0.92 2.59 -12.50
C ILE A 4 1.21 3.95 -11.84
N SER A 5 1.60 3.91 -10.57
CA SER A 5 2.14 5.05 -9.84
C SER A 5 3.59 4.77 -9.45
N ILE A 6 4.51 5.57 -9.98
CA ILE A 6 5.92 5.58 -9.58
C ILE A 6 6.35 7.00 -9.26
N GLN A 7 6.72 7.23 -8.01
CA GLN A 7 7.23 8.52 -7.55
C GLN A 7 8.70 8.38 -7.14
N ILE A 8 9.56 9.29 -7.61
CA ILE A 8 11.00 9.24 -7.34
C ILE A 8 11.45 10.54 -6.68
N ASN A 9 11.96 10.47 -5.45
CA ASN A 9 12.42 11.60 -4.65
C ASN A 9 13.89 11.48 -4.28
N LYS A 10 14.65 12.57 -4.36
CA LYS A 10 16.07 12.62 -3.98
C LYS A 10 16.21 12.98 -2.49
N ALA A 11 16.93 12.17 -1.72
CA ALA A 11 17.34 12.48 -0.35
C ALA A 11 18.82 12.91 -0.33
N LYS A 12 19.05 14.17 0.06
CA LYS A 12 20.39 14.77 0.21
C LYS A 12 20.80 14.74 1.68
N GLY A 13 22.10 14.79 1.94
CA GLY A 13 22.58 14.84 3.33
C GLY A 13 22.57 13.49 4.03
N SER A 14 22.98 13.51 5.28
CA SER A 14 22.96 12.37 6.20
C SER A 14 21.61 12.17 6.89
N ALA A 15 20.69 13.12 6.78
CA ALA A 15 19.41 13.12 7.46
C ALA A 15 18.29 12.65 6.51
N ASP A 16 18.14 11.33 6.39
CA ASP A 16 16.91 10.71 5.86
C ASP A 16 16.12 10.00 6.97
N THR A 17 16.50 10.27 8.24
CA THR A 17 15.96 9.63 9.44
C THR A 17 14.45 9.80 9.55
N GLY A 18 13.91 11.01 9.34
CA GLY A 18 12.46 11.20 9.43
C GLY A 18 11.66 10.40 8.39
N ALA A 19 12.22 10.14 7.21
CA ALA A 19 11.60 9.24 6.24
C ALA A 19 11.78 7.77 6.64
N SER A 20 12.94 7.40 7.20
CA SER A 20 13.13 6.06 7.78
C SER A 20 12.14 5.81 8.92
N ASP A 21 11.95 6.76 9.83
CA ASP A 21 11.03 6.65 10.97
C ASP A 21 9.58 6.47 10.52
N HIS A 22 9.18 7.14 9.45
CA HIS A 22 7.88 6.95 8.83
C HIS A 22 7.76 5.58 8.14
N ILE A 23 8.76 5.19 7.35
CA ILE A 23 8.75 3.93 6.57
C ILE A 23 8.76 2.70 7.49
N GLU A 24 9.57 2.76 8.56
CA GLU A 24 9.74 1.67 9.55
C GLU A 24 8.74 1.78 10.70
N ARG A 25 7.79 2.73 10.62
CA ARG A 25 6.75 2.97 11.63
C ARG A 25 7.30 3.21 13.05
N LYS A 26 8.51 3.77 13.17
CA LYS A 26 9.01 4.35 14.43
C LYS A 26 8.15 5.54 14.89
N THR A 27 7.51 6.22 13.94
CA THR A 27 6.43 7.19 14.20
C THR A 27 5.23 6.86 13.32
N ILE A 28 4.06 6.66 13.94
CA ILE A 28 2.82 6.32 13.23
C ILE A 28 2.21 7.61 12.65
N PRO A 29 2.01 7.70 11.32
CA PRO A 29 1.38 8.86 10.70
C PRO A 29 -0.14 8.84 10.94
N LYS A 30 -0.79 10.02 10.89
CA LYS A 30 -2.22 10.17 11.20
C LYS A 30 -3.15 9.40 10.25
N ASN A 31 -2.69 9.15 9.02
CA ASN A 31 -3.45 8.44 7.99
C ASN A 31 -3.17 6.94 7.96
N ALA A 32 -2.31 6.41 8.84
CA ALA A 32 -2.12 4.98 9.00
C ALA A 32 -3.10 4.43 10.03
N ASP A 33 -3.66 3.26 9.73
CA ASP A 33 -4.48 2.44 10.61
C ASP A 33 -3.58 1.50 11.43
N PRO A 34 -3.41 1.74 12.74
CA PRO A 34 -2.53 0.92 13.59
C PRO A 34 -2.93 -0.55 13.65
N THR A 35 -4.21 -0.86 13.41
CA THR A 35 -4.70 -2.24 13.41
C THR A 35 -4.16 -3.04 12.23
N ARG A 36 -3.76 -2.36 11.15
CA ARG A 36 -3.24 -2.96 9.91
C ARG A 36 -1.73 -2.93 9.78
N THR A 37 -1.00 -2.21 10.66
CA THR A 37 0.46 -2.07 10.57
C THR A 37 1.20 -3.40 10.61
N HIS A 38 0.64 -4.43 11.27
CA HIS A 38 1.20 -5.78 11.29
C HIS A 38 1.18 -6.48 9.91
N LEU A 39 0.44 -5.94 8.94
CA LEU A 39 0.41 -6.41 7.54
C LEU A 39 1.53 -5.79 6.69
N ASN A 40 2.24 -4.79 7.21
CA ASN A 40 3.40 -4.22 6.54
C ASN A 40 4.53 -5.24 6.49
N ARG A 41 5.31 -5.22 5.42
CA ARG A 41 6.37 -6.21 5.20
C ARG A 41 7.65 -5.58 4.71
N GLU A 42 8.75 -5.95 5.33
CA GLU A 42 10.08 -5.71 4.78
C GLU A 42 10.36 -6.74 3.68
N LEU A 43 10.66 -6.25 2.49
CA LEU A 43 10.85 -7.07 1.28
C LEU A 43 12.33 -7.25 0.94
N VAL A 44 13.22 -6.51 1.59
CA VAL A 44 14.68 -6.59 1.41
C VAL A 44 15.31 -6.80 2.78
N GLU A 45 16.05 -7.90 2.92
CA GLU A 45 16.82 -8.20 4.12
C GLU A 45 18.04 -7.27 4.23
N PHE A 46 18.29 -6.77 5.43
CA PHE A 46 19.47 -5.96 5.71
C PHE A 46 20.73 -6.82 5.89
N PRO A 47 21.92 -6.32 5.52
CA PRO A 47 23.19 -6.98 5.81
C PRO A 47 23.44 -7.17 7.32
N ASP A 48 24.30 -8.12 7.68
CA ASP A 48 24.69 -8.35 9.07
C ASP A 48 25.18 -7.07 9.76
N GLY A 49 24.62 -6.78 10.94
CA GLY A 49 24.96 -5.59 11.73
C GLY A 49 24.35 -4.29 11.23
N VAL A 50 23.41 -4.34 10.28
CA VAL A 50 22.58 -3.22 9.85
C VAL A 50 21.18 -3.40 10.43
N SER A 51 20.73 -2.44 11.22
CA SER A 51 19.47 -2.53 11.98
C SER A 51 18.31 -1.74 11.36
N ASP A 52 18.62 -0.76 10.52
CA ASP A 52 17.60 0.07 9.88
C ASP A 52 18.03 0.59 8.50
N ARG A 53 17.09 1.19 7.78
CA ARG A 53 17.24 1.77 6.45
C ARG A 53 18.31 2.86 6.39
N THR A 54 18.46 3.66 7.44
CA THR A 54 19.47 4.73 7.50
C THR A 54 20.87 4.13 7.56
N GLU A 55 21.02 3.06 8.35
CA GLU A 55 22.23 2.25 8.41
C GLU A 55 22.46 1.51 7.10
N ALA A 56 21.42 1.00 6.43
CA ALA A 56 21.53 0.31 5.16
C ALA A 56 22.07 1.23 4.04
N ILE A 57 21.56 2.46 3.95
CA ILE A 57 22.09 3.50 3.05
C ILE A 57 23.58 3.76 3.36
N SER A 58 23.90 3.94 4.64
CA SER A 58 25.26 4.24 5.08
C SER A 58 26.21 3.08 4.83
N HIS A 59 25.78 1.86 5.09
CA HIS A 59 26.50 0.63 4.85
C HIS A 59 26.84 0.50 3.37
N ARG A 60 25.84 0.62 2.49
CA ARG A 60 26.05 0.54 1.05
C ARG A 60 27.03 1.60 0.55
N ILE A 61 26.94 2.83 1.04
CA ILE A 61 27.89 3.90 0.70
C ILE A 61 29.32 3.56 1.14
N ARG A 62 29.49 3.03 2.37
CA ARG A 62 30.80 2.65 2.92
C ARG A 62 31.44 1.49 2.15
N THR A 63 30.66 0.48 1.77
CA THR A 63 31.16 -0.74 1.14
C THR A 63 31.30 -0.65 -0.38
N ALA A 64 30.73 0.38 -1.01
CA ALA A 64 30.78 0.57 -2.47
C ALA A 64 32.17 0.94 -3.03
N GLY A 65 33.20 1.13 -2.20
CA GLY A 65 34.54 1.48 -2.67
C GLY A 65 34.66 2.90 -3.25
N ILE A 66 33.79 3.83 -2.81
CA ILE A 66 33.85 5.24 -3.20
C ILE A 66 35.10 5.87 -2.56
N LYS A 67 36.10 6.22 -3.38
CA LYS A 67 37.37 6.79 -2.90
C LYS A 67 37.32 8.30 -2.63
N ARG A 68 36.38 9.01 -3.23
CA ARG A 68 36.27 10.47 -3.09
C ARG A 68 35.36 10.81 -1.91
N LYS A 69 35.72 11.87 -1.17
CA LYS A 69 34.87 12.43 -0.11
C LYS A 69 33.46 12.74 -0.65
N ILE A 70 32.45 12.23 0.05
CA ILE A 70 31.04 12.52 -0.20
C ILE A 70 30.69 13.83 0.51
N THR A 71 30.21 14.82 -0.24
CA THR A 71 29.83 16.12 0.34
C THR A 71 28.46 16.02 1.00
N PRO A 72 28.15 16.88 1.99
CA PRO A 72 26.83 16.90 2.63
C PRO A 72 25.68 17.00 1.64
N ASP A 73 25.77 17.87 0.62
CA ASP A 73 24.66 18.08 -0.33
C ASP A 73 24.47 16.99 -1.39
N GLN A 74 25.30 15.94 -1.37
CA GLN A 74 25.13 14.85 -2.32
C GLN A 74 23.90 14.01 -2.00
N VAL A 75 23.22 13.59 -3.07
CA VAL A 75 22.07 12.68 -2.98
C VAL A 75 22.57 11.31 -2.55
N ARG A 76 22.29 10.93 -1.31
CA ARG A 76 22.70 9.64 -0.72
C ARG A 76 21.71 8.53 -0.99
N ALA A 77 20.44 8.87 -1.11
CA ALA A 77 19.38 7.92 -1.42
C ALA A 77 18.38 8.50 -2.42
N ILE A 78 17.78 7.62 -3.20
CA ILE A 78 16.63 7.85 -4.05
C ILE A 78 15.50 7.06 -3.42
N ARG A 79 14.46 7.76 -2.98
CA ARG A 79 13.23 7.17 -2.44
C ARG A 79 12.27 6.96 -3.59
N ILE A 80 11.75 5.76 -3.71
CA ILE A 80 10.82 5.36 -4.76
C ILE A 80 9.55 4.87 -4.09
N VAL A 81 8.40 5.41 -4.48
CA VAL A 81 7.08 4.89 -4.09
C VAL A 81 6.48 4.19 -5.30
N LEU A 82 6.09 2.93 -5.12
CA LEU A 82 5.51 2.08 -6.16
C LEU A 82 4.09 1.68 -5.73
N SER A 83 3.11 1.94 -6.59
CA SER A 83 1.71 1.60 -6.36
C SER A 83 0.94 1.62 -7.68
N GLY A 84 -0.39 1.56 -7.60
CA GLY A 84 -1.34 1.72 -8.69
C GLY A 84 -2.54 2.56 -8.24
N THR A 85 -3.55 2.64 -9.09
CA THR A 85 -4.87 3.17 -8.73
C THR A 85 -5.47 2.35 -7.56
N HIS A 86 -6.21 3.00 -6.66
CA HIS A 86 -6.67 2.39 -5.42
C HIS A 86 -7.48 1.10 -5.68
N GLU A 87 -8.44 1.19 -6.59
CA GLU A 87 -9.33 0.10 -6.96
C GLU A 87 -8.56 -1.10 -7.52
N ASP A 88 -7.56 -0.86 -8.38
CA ASP A 88 -6.72 -1.93 -8.92
C ASP A 88 -5.79 -2.54 -7.87
N MET A 89 -5.27 -1.74 -6.92
CA MET A 89 -4.45 -2.27 -5.83
C MET A 89 -5.28 -3.14 -4.87
N MET A 90 -6.52 -2.74 -4.57
CA MET A 90 -7.44 -3.56 -3.78
C MET A 90 -7.79 -4.85 -4.53
N LYS A 91 -8.02 -4.77 -5.84
CA LYS A 91 -8.25 -5.96 -6.67
C LYS A 91 -7.07 -6.94 -6.65
N ILE A 92 -5.83 -6.46 -6.79
CA ILE A 92 -4.62 -7.29 -6.71
C ILE A 92 -4.54 -7.99 -5.34
N GLN A 93 -4.89 -7.28 -4.27
CA GLN A 93 -4.92 -7.83 -2.91
C GLN A 93 -6.03 -8.90 -2.77
N ASP A 94 -7.26 -8.61 -3.20
CA ASP A 94 -8.41 -9.51 -3.07
C ASP A 94 -8.27 -10.78 -3.91
N GLU A 95 -7.58 -10.69 -5.06
CA GLU A 95 -7.22 -11.84 -5.88
C GLU A 95 -6.06 -12.67 -5.30
N GLY A 96 -5.48 -12.27 -4.16
CA GLY A 96 -4.36 -12.96 -3.52
C GLY A 96 -3.04 -12.84 -4.28
N ARG A 97 -2.90 -11.83 -5.16
CA ARG A 97 -1.74 -11.63 -6.04
C ARG A 97 -0.74 -10.60 -5.50
N LEU A 98 -0.92 -10.17 -4.26
CA LEU A 98 -0.07 -9.14 -3.63
C LEU A 98 1.39 -9.58 -3.49
N ASP A 99 1.63 -10.86 -3.19
CA ASP A 99 2.99 -11.42 -3.08
C ASP A 99 3.70 -11.40 -4.44
N GLU A 100 3.01 -11.86 -5.49
CA GLU A 100 3.49 -11.81 -6.87
C GLU A 100 3.83 -10.36 -7.26
N TRP A 101 2.95 -9.41 -6.91
CA TRP A 101 3.15 -8.00 -7.19
C TRP A 101 4.37 -7.44 -6.46
N CYS A 102 4.60 -7.81 -5.20
CA CYS A 102 5.79 -7.42 -4.45
C CYS A 102 7.07 -7.96 -5.09
N ASP A 103 7.08 -9.23 -5.51
CA ASP A 103 8.23 -9.89 -6.13
C ASP A 103 8.60 -9.24 -7.48
N ASP A 104 7.62 -8.91 -8.32
CA ASP A 104 7.91 -8.22 -9.59
C ASP A 104 8.39 -6.79 -9.38
N ASN A 105 7.87 -6.09 -8.36
CA ASN A 105 8.35 -4.76 -8.00
C ASN A 105 9.81 -4.81 -7.57
N LEU A 106 10.17 -5.78 -6.72
CA LEU A 106 11.55 -6.03 -6.36
C LEU A 106 12.40 -6.37 -7.58
N GLN A 107 11.94 -7.27 -8.45
CA GLN A 107 12.67 -7.66 -9.65
C GLN A 107 12.92 -6.45 -10.57
N TRP A 108 11.91 -5.61 -10.78
CA TRP A 108 12.03 -4.39 -11.56
C TRP A 108 13.03 -3.41 -10.94
N LEU A 109 12.99 -3.21 -9.61
CA LEU A 109 13.96 -2.38 -8.89
C LEU A 109 15.39 -2.92 -9.05
N HIS A 110 15.58 -4.22 -8.87
CA HIS A 110 16.88 -4.88 -8.99
C HIS A 110 17.43 -4.78 -10.42
N TYR A 111 16.61 -4.99 -11.44
CA TYR A 111 17.00 -4.84 -12.84
C TYR A 111 17.35 -3.39 -13.19
N THR A 112 16.55 -2.44 -12.69
CA THR A 112 16.68 -1.02 -13.06
C THR A 112 17.83 -0.31 -12.35
N PHE A 113 18.00 -0.59 -11.06
CA PHE A 113 18.94 0.14 -10.20
C PHE A 113 20.11 -0.70 -9.69
N GLY A 114 20.03 -2.03 -9.82
CA GLY A 114 21.00 -2.99 -9.33
C GLY A 114 20.65 -3.51 -7.94
N LYS A 115 20.80 -4.83 -7.72
CA LYS A 115 20.47 -5.50 -6.46
C LYS A 115 21.15 -4.88 -5.24
N GLU A 116 22.45 -4.63 -5.31
CA GLU A 116 23.20 -4.01 -4.22
C GLU A 116 22.79 -2.56 -3.91
N ASN A 117 22.20 -1.87 -4.89
CA ASN A 117 21.82 -0.47 -4.74
C ASN A 117 20.41 -0.33 -4.15
N THR A 118 19.54 -1.33 -4.29
CA THR A 118 18.23 -1.39 -3.62
C THR A 118 18.44 -1.88 -2.19
N VAL A 119 18.54 -0.96 -1.25
CA VAL A 119 18.96 -1.26 0.14
C VAL A 119 17.80 -1.46 1.11
N SER A 120 16.58 -1.10 0.71
CA SER A 120 15.36 -1.27 1.50
C SER A 120 14.16 -1.23 0.56
N ALA A 121 13.17 -2.09 0.80
CA ALA A 121 11.85 -2.01 0.21
C ALA A 121 10.84 -2.47 1.26
N VAL A 122 9.84 -1.64 1.55
CA VAL A 122 8.84 -1.92 2.59
C VAL A 122 7.45 -1.74 2.00
N LEU A 123 6.63 -2.78 2.08
CA LEU A 123 5.22 -2.75 1.75
C LEU A 123 4.44 -2.12 2.90
N HIS A 124 3.65 -1.09 2.61
CA HIS A 124 2.68 -0.50 3.52
C HIS A 124 1.27 -0.92 3.12
N MET A 125 0.59 -1.57 4.06
CA MET A 125 -0.79 -2.07 3.99
C MET A 125 -1.71 -1.38 4.99
N ASP A 126 -1.18 -0.44 5.76
CA ASP A 126 -1.88 0.28 6.83
C ASP A 126 -2.33 1.68 6.43
N GLU A 127 -2.05 2.13 5.21
CA GLU A 127 -2.58 3.39 4.68
C GLU A 127 -3.74 3.14 3.70
N HIS A 128 -4.24 4.21 3.06
CA HIS A 128 -5.40 4.15 2.18
C HIS A 128 -5.22 3.17 1.00
N THR A 129 -4.05 3.16 0.37
CA THR A 129 -3.77 2.32 -0.80
C THR A 129 -2.48 1.54 -0.58
N PRO A 130 -2.44 0.20 -0.82
CA PRO A 130 -1.21 -0.57 -0.77
C PRO A 130 -0.09 0.04 -1.63
N HIS A 131 1.09 0.21 -1.05
CA HIS A 131 2.24 0.77 -1.79
C HIS A 131 3.58 0.31 -1.20
N ILE A 132 4.62 0.33 -2.02
CA ILE A 132 5.99 -0.02 -1.60
C ILE A 132 6.84 1.25 -1.53
N HIS A 133 7.48 1.44 -0.38
CA HIS A 133 8.58 2.38 -0.21
C HIS A 133 9.91 1.67 -0.47
N ALA A 134 10.51 1.92 -1.62
CA ALA A 134 11.83 1.44 -1.98
C ALA A 134 12.90 2.53 -1.84
N THR A 135 14.13 2.11 -1.49
CA THR A 135 15.27 3.00 -1.31
C THR A 135 16.47 2.51 -2.09
N VAL A 136 16.94 3.37 -2.99
CA VAL A 136 18.06 3.09 -3.88
C VAL A 136 19.23 4.02 -3.58
N VAL A 137 20.42 3.48 -3.37
CA VAL A 137 21.66 4.26 -3.30
C VAL A 137 22.22 4.44 -4.71
N PRO A 138 22.34 5.68 -5.25
CA PRO A 138 22.69 5.90 -6.65
C PRO A 138 24.20 5.74 -6.92
N ILE A 139 24.74 4.55 -6.70
CA ILE A 139 26.11 4.21 -7.02
C ILE A 139 26.21 3.84 -8.49
N VAL A 140 27.12 4.50 -9.18
CA VAL A 140 27.42 4.26 -10.59
C VAL A 140 28.91 4.00 -10.77
N THR A 141 29.22 3.09 -11.69
CA THR A 141 30.58 2.83 -12.17
C THR A 141 30.70 3.37 -13.60
N GLY A 142 31.83 4.00 -13.91
CA GLY A 142 32.09 4.53 -15.25
C GLY A 142 32.26 6.04 -15.31
N GLU A 143 32.59 6.51 -16.52
CA GLU A 143 32.90 7.91 -16.78
C GLU A 143 31.71 8.85 -16.50
N ARG A 144 32.03 10.07 -16.05
CA ARG A 144 31.02 11.08 -15.76
C ARG A 144 30.35 11.56 -17.06
N ARG A 145 29.02 11.49 -17.13
CA ARG A 145 28.25 11.98 -18.30
C ARG A 145 28.62 13.40 -18.72
N LYS A 146 28.75 14.33 -17.76
CA LYS A 146 29.17 15.72 -17.99
C LYS A 146 30.62 15.86 -18.49
N ALA A 147 31.46 14.84 -18.30
CA ALA A 147 32.82 14.80 -18.86
C ALA A 147 32.79 14.36 -20.33
N LYS A 148 31.98 13.32 -20.67
CA LYS A 148 31.77 12.91 -22.07
C LYS A 148 31.28 14.06 -22.95
N LYS A 149 30.29 14.84 -22.46
CA LYS A 149 29.77 16.02 -23.20
C LYS A 149 30.82 17.13 -23.41
N LYS A 150 31.74 17.34 -22.47
CA LYS A 150 32.82 18.33 -22.63
C LYS A 150 33.90 17.89 -23.62
N GLN A 151 34.10 16.58 -23.75
CA GLN A 151 35.06 15.99 -24.68
C GLN A 151 34.54 16.06 -26.12
N THR A 152 33.22 15.88 -26.33
CA THR A 152 32.57 16.11 -27.62
C THR A 152 32.52 17.59 -28.01
N ASP A 153 32.41 18.50 -27.03
CA ASP A 153 32.38 19.97 -27.25
C ASP A 153 33.79 20.61 -27.41
N GLY A 154 34.83 19.81 -27.67
CA GLY A 154 36.19 20.30 -27.99
C GLY A 154 36.96 20.98 -26.86
N LYS A 155 36.44 21.01 -25.62
CA LYS A 155 37.11 21.65 -24.48
C LYS A 155 38.11 20.69 -23.82
N ARG A 156 39.37 21.12 -23.65
CA ARG A 156 40.45 20.36 -22.99
C ARG A 156 39.94 19.76 -21.66
N SER A 157 39.83 18.43 -21.63
CA SER A 157 39.44 17.67 -20.45
C SER A 157 40.70 17.08 -19.79
N TYR A 158 40.97 17.48 -18.56
CA TYR A 158 42.01 16.84 -17.73
C TYR A 158 41.71 15.33 -17.64
N ARG A 159 42.69 14.47 -17.98
CA ARG A 159 42.55 13.00 -18.04
C ARG A 159 42.16 12.47 -16.66
N LYS A 160 40.88 12.20 -16.43
CA LYS A 160 40.37 11.59 -15.19
C LYS A 160 40.36 10.08 -15.36
N LYS A 161 40.84 9.34 -14.35
CA LYS A 161 40.89 7.87 -14.36
C LYS A 161 39.52 7.28 -14.74
N ALA A 162 39.52 6.37 -15.73
CA ALA A 162 38.32 5.64 -16.15
C ALA A 162 37.77 4.79 -14.99
N ASN A 163 36.46 4.53 -14.97
CA ASN A 163 35.80 3.54 -14.12
C ASN A 163 35.96 3.71 -12.60
N THR A 164 35.84 4.94 -12.08
CA THR A 164 35.77 5.16 -10.62
C THR A 164 34.33 5.02 -10.12
N VAL A 165 34.13 4.24 -9.05
CA VAL A 165 32.83 4.14 -8.34
C VAL A 165 32.48 5.48 -7.69
N ARG A 166 31.24 5.95 -7.87
CA ARG A 166 30.77 7.21 -7.30
C ARG A 166 29.28 7.21 -7.01
N LEU A 167 28.90 8.06 -6.07
CA LEU A 167 27.51 8.41 -5.80
C LEU A 167 27.04 9.50 -6.80
N CYS A 168 26.08 9.19 -7.67
CA CYS A 168 25.59 10.16 -8.65
C CYS A 168 24.14 9.92 -9.11
N ALA A 169 23.20 10.58 -8.44
CA ALA A 169 21.79 10.58 -8.85
C ALA A 169 21.55 11.19 -10.25
N ASP A 170 22.39 12.12 -10.72
CA ASP A 170 22.25 12.74 -12.05
C ASP A 170 22.45 11.74 -13.20
N ASP A 171 23.22 10.68 -12.98
CA ASP A 171 23.45 9.63 -13.97
C ASP A 171 22.39 8.52 -13.91
N VAL A 172 21.68 8.41 -12.78
CA VAL A 172 20.57 7.47 -12.56
C VAL A 172 19.22 8.08 -12.96
N LEU A 173 19.03 9.39 -12.75
CA LEU A 173 17.77 10.10 -12.95
C LEU A 173 17.88 11.11 -14.11
N THR A 174 18.27 10.64 -15.29
CA THR A 174 18.21 11.45 -16.52
C THR A 174 16.78 11.50 -17.05
N ARG A 175 16.45 12.54 -17.84
CA ARG A 175 15.12 12.66 -18.45
C ARG A 175 14.77 11.44 -19.29
N GLU A 176 15.71 10.93 -20.09
CA GLU A 176 15.49 9.72 -20.89
C GLU A 176 15.21 8.50 -19.99
N LYS A 177 16.02 8.30 -18.95
CA LYS A 177 15.85 7.17 -18.01
C LYS A 177 14.51 7.23 -17.28
N LEU A 178 14.07 8.42 -16.82
CA LEU A 178 12.77 8.56 -16.18
C LEU A 178 11.63 8.14 -17.11
N VAL A 179 11.67 8.53 -18.40
CA VAL A 179 10.69 8.06 -19.39
C VAL A 179 10.74 6.54 -19.53
N THR A 180 11.94 5.96 -19.67
CA THR A 180 12.14 4.50 -19.75
C THR A 180 11.68 3.77 -18.49
N TYR A 181 11.82 4.36 -17.30
CA TYR A 181 11.34 3.77 -16.06
C TYR A 181 9.82 3.67 -16.05
N HIS A 182 9.11 4.72 -16.46
CA HIS A 182 7.66 4.64 -16.63
C HIS A 182 7.24 3.61 -17.68
N ASP A 183 7.93 3.53 -18.81
CA ASP A 183 7.63 2.57 -19.88
C ASP A 183 7.84 1.12 -19.41
N SER A 184 9.02 0.82 -18.84
CA SER A 184 9.39 -0.51 -18.38
C SER A 184 8.60 -0.97 -17.15
N TYR A 185 8.32 -0.06 -16.21
CA TYR A 185 7.51 -0.37 -15.04
C TYR A 185 6.07 -0.68 -15.43
N ALA A 186 5.48 0.10 -16.35
CA ALA A 186 4.16 -0.21 -16.90
C ALA A 186 4.13 -1.59 -17.57
N LYS A 187 5.17 -1.95 -18.31
CA LYS A 187 5.26 -3.27 -18.94
C LYS A 187 5.34 -4.40 -17.90
N ALA A 188 6.08 -4.21 -16.81
CA ALA A 188 6.15 -5.17 -15.71
C ALA A 188 4.80 -5.34 -15.00
N MET A 189 4.03 -4.25 -14.88
CA MET A 189 2.77 -4.24 -14.15
C MET A 189 1.53 -4.57 -15.02
N GLU A 190 1.69 -4.75 -16.33
CA GLU A 190 0.60 -4.99 -17.29
C GLU A 190 -0.25 -6.22 -16.90
N LYS A 191 0.37 -7.27 -16.35
CA LYS A 191 -0.34 -8.49 -15.90
C LYS A 191 -1.24 -8.29 -14.68
N TYR A 192 -1.16 -7.13 -14.03
CA TYR A 192 -2.05 -6.70 -12.95
C TYR A 192 -3.14 -5.74 -13.44
N GLY A 193 -3.24 -5.50 -14.76
CA GLY A 193 -4.19 -4.55 -15.32
C GLY A 193 -3.80 -3.09 -15.15
N LEU A 194 -2.56 -2.82 -14.70
CA LEU A 194 -2.02 -1.48 -14.54
C LEU A 194 -1.29 -1.04 -15.82
N GLN A 195 -1.67 0.12 -16.34
CA GLN A 195 -1.10 0.68 -17.56
C GLN A 195 -0.24 1.92 -17.29
N ARG A 196 0.51 2.33 -18.31
CA ARG A 196 1.34 3.52 -18.26
C ARG A 196 0.49 4.79 -18.12
N GLY A 197 0.91 5.71 -17.26
CA GLY A 197 0.37 7.07 -17.24
C GLY A 197 0.59 7.83 -18.56
N VAL A 198 -0.17 8.91 -18.76
CA VAL A 198 -0.17 9.72 -19.98
C VAL A 198 1.23 10.23 -20.30
N ARG A 199 1.71 9.93 -21.52
CA ARG A 199 3.01 10.42 -22.00
C ARG A 199 2.93 11.92 -22.27
N GLY A 200 3.88 12.67 -21.71
CA GLY A 200 3.89 14.13 -21.83
C GLY A 200 2.86 14.82 -20.93
N SER A 201 2.33 14.14 -19.90
CA SER A 201 1.42 14.74 -18.93
C SER A 201 1.97 16.05 -18.36
N GLU A 202 1.12 17.08 -18.35
CA GLU A 202 1.40 18.39 -17.76
C GLU A 202 1.06 18.46 -16.26
N ALA A 203 0.56 17.34 -15.70
CA ALA A 203 0.23 17.24 -14.28
C ALA A 203 1.45 17.57 -13.41
N ARG A 204 1.26 18.45 -12.43
CA ARG A 204 2.28 18.77 -11.44
C ARG A 204 2.08 17.90 -10.21
N HIS A 205 3.17 17.33 -9.70
CA HIS A 205 3.12 16.58 -8.45
C HIS A 205 2.63 17.48 -7.32
N THR A 206 1.58 17.01 -6.64
CA THR A 206 1.07 17.57 -5.39
C THR A 206 1.57 16.72 -4.23
N THR A 207 2.03 17.37 -3.17
CA THR A 207 2.40 16.65 -1.95
C THR A 207 1.16 16.09 -1.27
N THR A 208 1.30 15.01 -0.49
CA THR A 208 0.18 14.41 0.27
C THR A 208 -0.55 15.45 1.14
N ALA A 209 0.19 16.35 1.80
CA ALA A 209 -0.38 17.41 2.62
C ALA A 209 -1.15 18.48 1.81
N GLN A 210 -0.71 18.77 0.58
CA GLN A 210 -1.44 19.65 -0.34
C GLN A 210 -2.71 18.96 -0.84
N TYR A 211 -2.61 17.68 -1.23
CA TYR A 211 -3.77 16.90 -1.69
C TYR A 211 -4.89 16.88 -0.64
N TYR A 212 -4.59 16.53 0.62
CA TYR A 212 -5.61 16.53 1.67
C TYR A 212 -6.17 17.92 1.98
N ARG A 213 -5.36 18.98 1.85
CA ARG A 213 -5.82 20.36 2.03
C ARG A 213 -6.79 20.76 0.92
N ASP A 214 -6.45 20.46 -0.33
CA ASP A 214 -7.27 20.78 -1.50
C ASP A 214 -8.57 19.97 -1.48
N LEU A 215 -8.49 18.67 -1.12
CA LEU A 215 -9.65 17.82 -0.93
C LEU A 215 -10.60 18.39 0.13
N LYS A 216 -10.08 18.75 1.31
CA LYS A 216 -10.90 19.34 2.39
C LYS A 216 -11.56 20.65 1.95
N ARG A 217 -10.85 21.48 1.18
CA ARG A 217 -11.42 22.72 0.63
C ARG A 217 -12.54 22.42 -0.37
N GLN A 218 -12.30 21.51 -1.31
CA GLN A 218 -13.29 21.11 -2.31
C GLN A 218 -14.54 20.48 -1.68
N THR A 219 -14.38 19.63 -0.66
CA THR A 219 -15.50 19.07 0.10
C THR A 219 -16.32 20.18 0.78
N GLY A 220 -15.65 21.16 1.42
CA GLY A 220 -16.35 22.30 2.01
C GLY A 220 -17.06 23.20 0.99
N GLU A 221 -16.47 23.42 -0.19
CA GLU A 221 -17.10 24.14 -1.30
C GLU A 221 -18.32 23.37 -1.84
N LEU A 222 -18.21 22.05 -2.00
CA LEU A 222 -19.31 21.19 -2.42
C LEU A 222 -20.45 21.17 -1.39
N GLU A 223 -20.14 21.06 -0.11
CA GLU A 223 -21.13 21.13 0.98
C GLU A 223 -21.87 22.46 0.96
N ALA A 224 -21.16 23.58 0.79
CA ALA A 224 -21.76 24.90 0.68
C ALA A 224 -22.66 25.02 -0.57
N ASN A 225 -22.21 24.50 -1.72
CA ASN A 225 -23.00 24.49 -2.94
C ASN A 225 -24.26 23.62 -2.81
N VAL A 226 -24.16 22.45 -2.17
CA VAL A 226 -25.31 21.58 -1.91
C VAL A 226 -26.33 22.27 -1.00
N GLN A 227 -25.88 22.96 0.07
CA GLN A 227 -26.77 23.73 0.94
C GLN A 227 -27.44 24.89 0.19
N GLN A 228 -26.69 25.59 -0.66
CA GLN A 228 -27.25 26.65 -1.49
C GLN A 228 -28.32 26.10 -2.45
N LEU A 229 -28.01 25.02 -3.18
CA LEU A 229 -28.95 24.38 -4.10
C LEU A 229 -30.20 23.85 -3.38
N GLN A 230 -30.06 23.29 -2.18
CA GLN A 230 -31.22 22.90 -1.36
C GLN A 230 -32.07 24.11 -0.94
N THR A 231 -31.44 25.23 -0.63
CA THR A 231 -32.15 26.47 -0.29
C THR A 231 -32.88 27.03 -1.51
N GLU A 232 -32.23 27.06 -2.67
CA GLU A 232 -32.83 27.47 -3.94
C GLU A 232 -33.98 26.54 -4.34
N GLN A 233 -33.83 25.23 -4.16
CA GLN A 233 -34.88 24.24 -4.38
C GLN A 233 -36.10 24.50 -3.47
N GLN A 234 -35.89 24.71 -2.17
CA GLN A 234 -36.98 25.03 -1.24
C GLN A 234 -37.68 26.35 -1.60
N GLN A 235 -36.92 27.37 -2.01
CA GLN A 235 -37.50 28.63 -2.47
C GLN A 235 -38.30 28.45 -3.76
N ALA A 236 -37.78 27.67 -4.71
CA ALA A 236 -38.46 27.35 -5.95
C ALA A 236 -39.74 26.55 -5.69
N GLU A 237 -39.72 25.56 -4.80
CA GLU A 237 -40.90 24.79 -4.36
C GLU A 237 -41.94 25.69 -3.68
N GLN A 238 -41.52 26.59 -2.78
CA GLN A 238 -42.43 27.55 -2.15
C GLN A 238 -43.03 28.52 -3.16
N GLN A 239 -42.26 28.96 -4.16
CA GLN A 239 -42.80 29.78 -5.25
C GLN A 239 -43.75 28.97 -6.13
N LEU A 240 -43.43 27.71 -6.42
CA LEU A 240 -44.30 26.80 -7.16
C LEU A 240 -45.61 26.54 -6.42
N ASP A 241 -45.56 26.39 -5.10
CA ASP A 241 -46.75 26.23 -4.26
C ASP A 241 -47.58 27.51 -4.16
N LYS A 242 -46.93 28.69 -4.08
CA LYS A 242 -47.64 29.97 -4.18
C LYS A 242 -48.30 30.14 -5.55
N VAL A 243 -47.57 29.87 -6.63
CA VAL A 243 -48.13 29.90 -7.99
C VAL A 243 -49.22 28.85 -8.15
N ARG A 244 -49.08 27.64 -7.59
CA ARG A 244 -50.14 26.61 -7.59
C ARG A 244 -51.35 27.05 -6.79
N GLN A 245 -51.17 27.72 -5.65
CA GLN A 245 -52.24 28.28 -4.85
C GLN A 245 -52.93 29.44 -5.58
N GLU A 246 -52.19 30.35 -6.21
CA GLU A 246 -52.71 31.41 -7.08
C GLU A 246 -53.36 30.87 -8.35
N VAL A 247 -52.90 29.73 -8.86
CA VAL A 247 -53.50 29.01 -10.00
C VAL A 247 -54.78 28.28 -9.60
N LYS A 248 -54.83 27.76 -8.37
CA LYS A 248 -55.98 27.06 -7.79
C LYS A 248 -57.00 28.03 -7.21
N SER A 249 -56.58 29.20 -6.77
CA SER A 249 -57.42 30.29 -6.31
C SER A 249 -57.66 31.26 -7.45
N GLU A 250 -58.92 31.25 -7.88
CA GLU A 250 -59.59 32.36 -8.55
C GLU A 250 -59.41 32.43 -10.05
N LYS A 251 -60.52 32.34 -10.81
CA LYS A 251 -60.66 33.08 -12.07
C LYS A 251 -59.63 32.73 -13.17
N LEU A 252 -58.86 31.67 -12.99
CA LEU A 252 -57.59 31.47 -13.69
C LEU A 252 -57.75 30.81 -15.06
N GLU A 253 -58.82 30.06 -15.33
CA GLU A 253 -59.06 29.61 -16.71
C GLU A 253 -59.38 30.79 -17.64
N ALA A 254 -59.99 31.87 -17.12
CA ALA A 254 -60.29 33.08 -17.88
C ALA A 254 -59.07 34.01 -18.02
N ALA A 255 -58.30 34.23 -16.95
CA ALA A 255 -57.11 35.11 -17.00
C ALA A 255 -55.90 34.47 -17.72
N LYS A 256 -55.76 33.13 -17.66
CA LYS A 256 -54.66 32.39 -18.33
C LYS A 256 -54.84 32.33 -19.84
N THR A 257 -56.09 32.30 -20.34
CA THR A 257 -56.39 32.44 -21.77
C THR A 257 -56.16 33.88 -22.25
N GLU A 258 -56.52 34.88 -21.45
CA GLU A 258 -56.34 36.29 -21.79
C GLU A 258 -54.86 36.75 -21.76
N ALA A 259 -54.08 36.28 -20.78
CA ALA A 259 -52.64 36.54 -20.68
C ALA A 259 -51.82 35.76 -21.72
N LYS A 260 -52.21 34.51 -22.05
CA LYS A 260 -51.63 33.79 -23.21
C LYS A 260 -51.94 34.55 -24.50
N ALA A 261 -53.17 34.99 -24.72
CA ALA A 261 -53.54 35.73 -25.93
C ALA A 261 -52.79 37.07 -26.05
N ALA A 262 -52.64 37.82 -24.95
CA ALA A 262 -51.92 39.09 -24.93
C ALA A 262 -50.40 38.92 -25.11
N PHE A 263 -49.81 37.88 -24.54
CA PHE A 263 -48.38 37.57 -24.72
C PHE A 263 -48.09 37.05 -26.13
N VAL A 264 -48.94 36.16 -26.67
CA VAL A 264 -48.88 35.68 -28.06
C VAL A 264 -49.00 36.84 -29.05
N ALA A 265 -49.88 37.81 -28.80
CA ALA A 265 -50.03 39.01 -29.62
C ALA A 265 -48.79 39.93 -29.56
N LYS A 266 -48.21 40.12 -28.37
CA LYS A 266 -47.06 41.01 -28.17
C LYS A 266 -45.73 40.41 -28.64
N VAL A 267 -45.55 39.10 -28.54
CA VAL A 267 -44.37 38.40 -29.07
C VAL A 267 -44.53 38.13 -30.58
N GLY A 268 -45.75 37.89 -31.06
CA GLY A 268 -46.07 37.81 -32.48
C GLY A 268 -45.79 39.11 -33.24
N SER A 269 -45.97 40.28 -32.60
CA SER A 269 -45.66 41.59 -33.19
C SER A 269 -44.17 41.96 -33.14
N LEU A 270 -43.39 41.40 -32.21
CA LEU A 270 -41.96 41.73 -32.02
C LEU A 270 -41.00 40.75 -32.72
N PHE A 271 -41.35 39.47 -32.87
CA PHE A 271 -40.43 38.44 -33.35
C PHE A 271 -40.96 37.56 -34.50
N GLY A 272 -42.21 37.77 -34.93
CA GLY A 272 -42.89 36.97 -35.94
C GLY A 272 -43.34 35.60 -35.40
N GLY A 273 -44.57 35.18 -35.75
CA GLY A 273 -45.24 34.00 -35.16
C GLY A 273 -44.52 32.65 -35.32
N GLY A 274 -43.47 32.56 -36.14
CA GLY A 274 -42.65 31.35 -36.30
C GLY A 274 -41.75 31.03 -35.10
N LYS A 275 -41.11 32.05 -34.50
CA LYS A 275 -40.18 31.85 -33.36
C LYS A 275 -40.89 31.49 -32.06
N LEU A 276 -42.14 31.95 -31.89
CA LEU A 276 -42.94 31.63 -30.72
C LEU A 276 -43.28 30.13 -30.67
N LYS A 277 -43.74 29.58 -31.80
CA LYS A 277 -44.03 28.15 -31.94
C LYS A 277 -42.77 27.30 -31.71
N GLU A 278 -41.62 27.79 -32.14
CA GLU A 278 -40.33 27.13 -31.89
C GLU A 278 -39.97 27.11 -30.39
N PHE A 279 -40.21 28.19 -29.65
CA PHE A 279 -39.99 28.21 -28.21
C PHE A 279 -40.98 27.35 -27.43
N GLU A 280 -42.26 27.34 -27.83
CA GLU A 280 -43.27 26.44 -27.24
C GLU A 280 -42.86 24.98 -27.43
N HIS A 281 -42.45 24.61 -28.65
CA HIS A 281 -42.02 23.24 -28.94
C HIS A 281 -40.76 22.83 -28.16
N ARG A 282 -39.76 23.72 -28.05
CA ARG A 282 -38.56 23.45 -27.24
C ARG A 282 -38.87 23.30 -25.76
N ASN A 283 -39.83 24.06 -25.24
CA ASN A 283 -40.19 23.98 -23.83
C ASN A 283 -40.90 22.65 -23.51
N GLU A 284 -41.76 22.17 -24.42
CA GLU A 284 -42.37 20.84 -24.33
C GLU A 284 -41.32 19.72 -24.43
N ASP A 285 -40.35 19.85 -25.32
CA ASP A 285 -39.25 18.88 -25.45
C ASP A 285 -38.36 18.85 -24.20
N LEU A 286 -38.03 20.01 -23.63
CA LEU A 286 -37.26 20.10 -22.38
C LEU A 286 -38.01 19.49 -21.20
N GLN A 287 -39.32 19.69 -21.11
CA GLN A 287 -40.15 19.07 -20.07
C GLN A 287 -40.17 17.55 -20.18
N LYS A 288 -40.35 17.00 -21.39
CA LYS A 288 -40.25 15.55 -21.61
C LYS A 288 -38.88 15.02 -21.23
N ARG A 289 -37.81 15.74 -21.57
CA ARG A 289 -36.45 15.30 -21.27
C ARG A 289 -36.14 15.30 -19.77
N ILE A 290 -36.66 16.27 -19.02
CA ILE A 290 -36.56 16.30 -17.56
C ILE A 290 -37.28 15.08 -16.97
N GLN A 291 -38.49 14.78 -17.43
CA GLN A 291 -39.27 13.64 -16.95
C GLN A 291 -38.58 12.30 -17.24
N GLU A 292 -38.03 12.12 -18.44
CA GLU A 292 -37.22 10.93 -18.79
C GLU A 292 -35.99 10.78 -17.87
N LEU A 293 -35.28 11.88 -17.60
CA LEU A 293 -34.09 11.87 -16.75
C LEU A 293 -34.42 11.58 -15.28
N GLU A 294 -35.56 12.05 -14.78
CA GLU A 294 -36.05 11.73 -13.44
C GLU A 294 -36.39 10.23 -13.31
N GLU A 295 -37.09 9.66 -14.29
CA GLU A 295 -37.41 8.23 -14.32
C GLU A 295 -36.13 7.36 -14.40
N GLU A 296 -35.14 7.76 -15.21
CA GLU A 296 -33.85 7.07 -15.27
C GLU A 296 -33.06 7.16 -13.96
N ALA A 297 -33.14 8.28 -13.24
CA ALA A 297 -32.46 8.46 -11.96
C ALA A 297 -33.05 7.55 -10.89
N ILE A 298 -34.39 7.48 -10.82
CA ILE A 298 -35.12 6.59 -9.90
C ILE A 298 -34.76 5.13 -10.17
N GLN A 299 -34.78 4.70 -11.44
CA GLN A 299 -34.42 3.32 -11.81
C GLN A 299 -32.97 2.98 -11.44
N ARG A 300 -32.03 3.91 -11.63
CA ARG A 300 -30.63 3.71 -11.24
C ARG A 300 -30.50 3.55 -9.73
N GLU A 301 -31.21 4.37 -8.95
CA GLU A 301 -31.19 4.29 -7.49
C GLU A 301 -31.74 2.95 -6.98
N GLU A 302 -32.85 2.47 -7.54
CA GLU A 302 -33.41 1.15 -7.22
C GLU A 302 -32.45 0.00 -7.56
N GLN A 303 -31.79 0.06 -8.72
CA GLN A 303 -30.78 -0.93 -9.12
C GLN A 303 -29.59 -0.95 -8.17
N HIS A 304 -29.08 0.22 -7.79
CA HIS A 304 -27.98 0.34 -6.83
C HIS A 304 -28.38 -0.20 -5.45
N ALA A 305 -29.57 0.13 -4.96
CA ALA A 305 -30.07 -0.37 -3.69
C ALA A 305 -30.16 -1.91 -3.69
N LYS A 306 -30.62 -2.51 -4.80
CA LYS A 306 -30.70 -3.97 -4.95
C LYS A 306 -29.32 -4.63 -4.95
N GLN A 307 -28.35 -4.07 -5.70
CA GLN A 307 -26.97 -4.59 -5.74
C GLN A 307 -26.29 -4.54 -4.36
N ILE A 308 -26.47 -3.43 -3.63
CA ILE A 308 -25.93 -3.28 -2.27
C ILE A 308 -26.53 -4.35 -1.34
N GLN A 309 -27.84 -4.59 -1.44
CA GLN A 309 -28.51 -5.60 -0.61
C GLN A 309 -28.04 -7.02 -0.93
N GLU A 310 -27.88 -7.36 -2.21
CA GLU A 310 -27.36 -8.67 -2.64
C GLU A 310 -25.92 -8.90 -2.14
N MET A 311 -25.07 -7.90 -2.27
CA MET A 311 -23.69 -7.95 -1.76
C MET A 311 -23.65 -8.11 -0.24
N LYS A 312 -24.48 -7.37 0.48
CA LYS A 312 -24.59 -7.47 1.95
C LYS A 312 -25.02 -8.87 2.39
N ASN A 313 -26.05 -9.42 1.74
CA ASN A 313 -26.54 -10.77 2.03
C ASN A 313 -25.46 -11.83 1.76
N ALA A 314 -24.72 -11.70 0.66
CA ALA A 314 -23.63 -12.61 0.33
C ALA A 314 -22.49 -12.55 1.37
N TYR A 315 -22.12 -11.34 1.80
CA TYR A 315 -21.12 -11.13 2.85
C TYR A 315 -21.55 -11.75 4.18
N GLU A 316 -22.77 -11.49 4.63
CA GLU A 316 -23.32 -12.06 5.87
C GLU A 316 -23.37 -13.60 5.82
N GLN A 317 -23.69 -14.18 4.65
CA GLN A 317 -23.70 -15.63 4.48
C GLN A 317 -22.29 -16.24 4.59
N GLN A 318 -21.27 -15.59 4.02
CA GLN A 318 -19.87 -16.04 4.13
C GLN A 318 -19.39 -15.94 5.59
N HIS A 319 -19.67 -14.83 6.25
CA HIS A 319 -19.28 -14.61 7.63
C HIS A 319 -19.97 -15.60 8.58
N ARG A 320 -21.23 -15.95 8.32
CA ARG A 320 -21.96 -16.97 9.06
C ARG A 320 -21.30 -18.35 8.95
N LYS A 321 -20.92 -18.78 7.74
CA LYS A 321 -20.22 -20.06 7.54
C LYS A 321 -18.90 -20.14 8.30
N LEU A 322 -18.12 -19.05 8.28
CA LEU A 322 -16.86 -18.98 9.02
C LEU A 322 -17.07 -19.01 10.54
N SER A 323 -18.09 -18.30 11.03
CA SER A 323 -18.48 -18.33 12.45
C SER A 323 -18.89 -19.74 12.87
N GLU A 324 -19.75 -20.41 12.09
CA GLU A 324 -20.21 -21.77 12.36
C GLU A 324 -19.03 -22.78 12.38
N PHE A 325 -18.07 -22.63 11.46
CA PHE A 325 -16.84 -23.44 11.48
C PHE A 325 -15.98 -23.14 12.73
N THR A 326 -15.83 -21.88 13.09
CA THR A 326 -15.05 -21.47 14.26
C THR A 326 -15.66 -22.01 15.55
N ASP A 327 -16.99 -21.93 15.68
CA ASP A 327 -17.72 -22.47 16.83
C ASP A 327 -17.62 -24.00 16.88
N PHE A 328 -17.68 -24.67 15.73
CA PHE A 328 -17.45 -26.11 15.62
C PHE A 328 -16.05 -26.49 16.12
N VAL A 329 -15.01 -25.80 15.65
CA VAL A 329 -13.63 -26.05 16.07
C VAL A 329 -13.45 -25.78 17.57
N LYS A 330 -13.98 -24.68 18.10
CA LYS A 330 -13.91 -24.38 19.55
C LYS A 330 -14.62 -25.43 20.40
N ARG A 331 -15.75 -25.95 19.92
CA ARG A 331 -16.55 -26.94 20.66
C ARG A 331 -15.89 -28.31 20.73
N TYR A 332 -15.34 -28.80 19.62
CA TYR A 332 -14.78 -30.16 19.54
C TYR A 332 -13.26 -30.22 19.71
N PHE A 333 -12.56 -29.11 19.47
CA PHE A 333 -11.10 -29.01 19.53
C PHE A 333 -10.67 -27.75 20.29
N PRO A 334 -11.06 -27.58 21.58
CA PRO A 334 -10.82 -26.37 22.35
C PRO A 334 -9.33 -26.04 22.54
N TYR A 335 -8.46 -27.04 22.44
CA TYR A 335 -7.00 -26.87 22.53
C TYR A 335 -6.39 -26.20 21.30
N VAL A 336 -7.07 -26.17 20.14
CA VAL A 336 -6.55 -25.60 18.89
C VAL A 336 -6.24 -24.12 19.05
N GLU A 337 -7.11 -23.37 19.74
CA GLU A 337 -6.88 -21.95 20.03
C GLU A 337 -5.57 -21.74 20.81
N LYS A 338 -5.27 -22.63 21.76
CA LYS A 338 -4.05 -22.60 22.57
C LYS A 338 -2.82 -23.13 21.83
N LEU A 339 -2.98 -23.92 20.77
CA LEU A 339 -1.89 -24.37 19.90
C LEU A 339 -1.41 -23.29 18.95
N ILE A 340 -2.24 -22.31 18.56
CA ILE A 340 -1.88 -21.28 17.57
C ILE A 340 -0.58 -20.53 17.94
N PRO A 341 -0.41 -20.02 19.19
CA PRO A 341 0.83 -19.36 19.58
C PRO A 341 2.05 -20.31 19.52
N THR A 342 1.87 -21.57 19.92
CA THR A 342 2.94 -22.58 19.86
C THR A 342 3.32 -22.90 18.42
N ILE A 343 2.35 -23.03 17.50
CA ILE A 343 2.60 -23.25 16.07
C ILE A 343 3.42 -22.10 15.49
N LYS A 344 3.03 -20.84 15.78
CA LYS A 344 3.79 -19.65 15.36
C LYS A 344 5.20 -19.67 15.91
N PHE A 345 5.38 -19.98 17.20
CA PHE A 345 6.71 -20.11 17.80
C PHE A 345 7.56 -21.20 17.12
N LEU A 346 7.02 -22.39 16.89
CA LEU A 346 7.76 -23.48 16.24
C LEU A 346 8.17 -23.12 14.80
N ARG A 347 7.27 -22.49 14.04
CA ARG A 347 7.51 -22.09 12.65
C ARG A 347 8.47 -20.91 12.56
N ASP A 348 8.15 -19.82 13.23
CA ASP A 348 8.77 -18.51 13.00
C ASP A 348 10.02 -18.31 13.87
N THR A 349 10.10 -19.00 15.02
CA THR A 349 11.22 -18.84 15.97
C THR A 349 12.22 -20.00 15.88
N LEU A 350 11.73 -21.24 15.78
CA LEU A 350 12.59 -22.43 15.70
C LEU A 350 12.80 -22.96 14.27
N ASN A 351 12.15 -22.36 13.27
CA ASN A 351 12.22 -22.76 11.86
C ASN A 351 11.86 -24.24 11.62
N PHE A 352 10.90 -24.78 12.38
CA PHE A 352 10.41 -26.14 12.15
C PHE A 352 9.57 -26.17 10.88
N GLY A 353 9.82 -27.15 10.01
CA GLY A 353 9.00 -27.36 8.81
C GLY A 353 7.58 -27.82 9.15
N ASP A 354 6.61 -27.48 8.29
CA ASP A 354 5.19 -27.78 8.50
C ASP A 354 4.88 -29.26 8.74
N GLY A 355 5.63 -30.17 8.09
CA GLY A 355 5.48 -31.61 8.31
C GLY A 355 5.83 -32.05 9.73
N LEU A 356 6.81 -31.41 10.36
CA LEU A 356 7.21 -31.65 11.75
C LEU A 356 6.19 -31.05 12.71
N ILE A 357 5.80 -29.79 12.49
CA ILE A 357 4.80 -29.10 13.30
C ILE A 357 3.48 -29.87 13.32
N LYS A 358 3.02 -30.35 12.15
CA LYS A 358 1.78 -31.14 12.05
C LYS A 358 1.83 -32.38 12.93
N LYS A 359 2.96 -33.11 12.94
CA LYS A 359 3.13 -34.30 13.80
C LYS A 359 3.12 -33.94 15.29
N LEU A 360 3.78 -32.84 15.66
CA LEU A 360 3.79 -32.33 17.04
C LEU A 360 2.40 -31.88 17.51
N CYS A 361 1.61 -31.23 16.65
CA CYS A 361 0.22 -30.84 16.95
C CYS A 361 -0.75 -32.03 17.04
N MET A 362 -0.35 -33.20 16.54
CA MET A 362 -1.04 -34.47 16.79
C MET A 362 -0.59 -35.12 18.11
N PHE A 363 0.18 -34.40 18.94
CA PHE A 363 0.78 -34.87 20.19
C PHE A 363 1.60 -36.14 20.04
N LYS A 364 2.26 -36.29 18.88
CA LYS A 364 3.18 -37.40 18.61
C LYS A 364 4.60 -36.96 18.86
N ASP A 365 5.37 -37.83 19.50
CA ASP A 365 6.80 -37.69 19.62
C ASP A 365 7.45 -37.79 18.25
N VAL A 366 8.34 -36.85 17.94
CA VAL A 366 9.04 -36.80 16.67
C VAL A 366 10.54 -36.82 16.89
N THR A 367 11.18 -37.89 16.43
CA THR A 367 12.63 -38.00 16.40
C THR A 367 13.22 -37.13 15.29
N ILE A 368 14.18 -36.29 15.65
CA ILE A 368 14.89 -35.39 14.75
C ILE A 368 16.32 -35.87 14.59
N LYS A 369 16.74 -36.03 13.33
CA LYS A 369 18.12 -36.26 12.92
C LYS A 369 18.56 -35.08 12.07
N GLY A 370 19.70 -34.47 12.40
CA GLY A 370 20.20 -33.27 11.72
C GLY A 370 20.56 -32.18 12.70
N GLU A 371 20.03 -30.98 12.48
CA GLU A 371 20.37 -29.80 13.27
C GLU A 371 19.12 -29.08 13.77
N LEU A 372 19.21 -28.56 14.99
CA LEU A 372 18.19 -27.72 15.62
C LEU A 372 18.73 -26.32 15.84
N TYR A 373 17.96 -25.31 15.43
CA TYR A 373 18.34 -23.91 15.60
C TYR A 373 17.98 -23.41 17.01
N SER A 374 18.94 -22.78 17.68
CA SER A 374 18.71 -22.07 18.93
C SER A 374 18.68 -20.57 18.69
N THR A 375 17.58 -19.92 19.06
CA THR A 375 17.50 -18.45 19.06
C THR A 375 18.34 -17.80 20.15
N GLU A 376 18.44 -18.43 21.33
CA GLU A 376 19.25 -17.95 22.45
C GLU A 376 20.73 -17.83 22.07
N PHE A 377 21.26 -18.81 21.33
CA PHE A 377 22.67 -18.83 20.92
C PHE A 377 22.91 -18.43 19.46
N ARG A 378 21.85 -18.15 18.69
CA ARG A 378 21.86 -17.86 17.25
C ARG A 378 22.73 -18.83 16.45
N GLN A 379 22.62 -20.12 16.76
CA GLN A 379 23.42 -21.17 16.12
C GLN A 379 22.66 -22.49 16.04
N HIS A 380 23.09 -23.33 15.10
CA HIS A 380 22.59 -24.69 14.93
C HIS A 380 23.34 -25.67 15.84
N PHE A 381 22.59 -26.64 16.37
CA PHE A 381 23.12 -27.73 17.19
C PHE A 381 22.77 -29.07 16.56
N LYS A 382 23.79 -29.89 16.30
CA LYS A 382 23.60 -31.24 15.77
C LYS A 382 22.94 -32.16 16.79
N THR A 383 22.00 -32.96 16.31
CA THR A 383 21.39 -34.06 17.04
C THR A 383 21.24 -35.29 16.13
N ASP A 384 21.55 -36.45 16.69
CA ASP A 384 21.41 -37.75 16.02
C ASP A 384 20.32 -38.57 16.71
N GLY A 385 19.11 -38.01 16.75
CA GLY A 385 17.92 -38.71 17.27
C GLY A 385 17.25 -38.09 18.48
N SER A 386 17.38 -36.78 18.71
CA SER A 386 16.60 -36.13 19.78
C SER A 386 15.10 -36.21 19.52
N VAL A 387 14.32 -36.44 20.58
CA VAL A 387 12.87 -36.59 20.52
C VAL A 387 12.20 -35.29 20.92
N CYS A 388 11.43 -34.70 20.02
CA CYS A 388 10.61 -33.52 20.27
C CYS A 388 9.17 -33.92 20.59
N SER A 389 8.59 -33.29 21.60
CA SER A 389 7.18 -33.46 21.97
C SER A 389 6.58 -32.15 22.47
N LEU A 390 5.25 -32.01 22.34
CA LEU A 390 4.48 -30.91 22.92
C LEU A 390 3.75 -31.40 24.16
N ILE A 391 3.97 -30.74 25.28
CA ILE A 391 3.33 -31.06 26.56
C ILE A 391 2.46 -29.89 27.00
N GLU A 392 1.21 -30.16 27.34
CA GLU A 392 0.31 -29.15 27.91
C GLU A 392 0.75 -28.79 29.34
N THR A 393 0.87 -27.50 29.61
CA THR A 393 1.18 -26.95 30.93
C THR A 393 -0.09 -26.74 31.75
N SER A 394 0.04 -26.48 33.05
CA SER A 394 -1.11 -26.29 33.95
C SER A 394 -1.98 -25.07 33.61
N ASP A 395 -1.44 -24.08 32.89
CA ASP A 395 -2.19 -22.94 32.33
C ASP A 395 -2.79 -23.24 30.94
N GLY A 396 -2.65 -24.48 30.46
CA GLY A 396 -3.17 -24.98 29.19
C GLY A 396 -2.38 -24.57 27.95
N LYS A 397 -1.19 -23.98 28.11
CA LYS A 397 -0.29 -23.71 26.98
C LYS A 397 0.47 -24.98 26.60
N PHE A 398 1.15 -24.96 25.45
CA PHE A 398 1.94 -26.09 24.99
C PHE A 398 3.42 -25.75 24.95
N ASP A 399 4.19 -26.51 25.73
CA ASP A 399 5.64 -26.42 25.83
C ASP A 399 6.31 -27.43 24.90
N LEU A 400 7.30 -26.96 24.12
CA LEU A 400 8.21 -27.85 23.41
C LEU A 400 9.23 -28.45 24.39
N LYS A 401 9.22 -29.79 24.47
CA LYS A 401 10.28 -30.57 25.12
C LYS A 401 11.16 -31.24 24.08
N ILE A 402 12.45 -31.32 24.37
CA ILE A 402 13.46 -32.05 23.58
C ILE A 402 14.16 -33.01 24.54
N ASP A 403 14.10 -34.31 24.26
CA ASP A 403 14.61 -35.38 25.13
C ASP A 403 14.07 -35.28 26.58
N GLY A 404 12.79 -34.93 26.70
CA GLY A 404 12.08 -34.83 27.98
C GLY A 404 12.35 -33.58 28.81
N VAL A 405 13.25 -32.69 28.37
CA VAL A 405 13.53 -31.40 29.04
C VAL A 405 13.03 -30.21 28.23
N SER A 406 12.91 -29.03 28.85
CA SER A 406 12.60 -27.79 28.10
C SER A 406 13.60 -27.57 26.97
N HIS A 407 13.11 -27.14 25.80
CA HIS A 407 13.97 -26.82 24.66
C HIS A 407 15.11 -25.85 25.02
N VAL A 408 14.86 -24.88 25.91
CA VAL A 408 15.87 -23.94 26.43
C VAL A 408 16.98 -24.69 27.17
N SER A 409 16.60 -25.55 28.11
CA SER A 409 17.56 -26.37 28.88
C SER A 409 18.35 -27.31 27.98
N TRP A 410 17.71 -27.87 26.97
CA TRP A 410 18.36 -28.73 25.98
C TRP A 410 19.44 -27.96 25.19
N PHE A 411 19.10 -26.79 24.65
CA PHE A 411 20.07 -25.96 23.92
C PHE A 411 21.22 -25.49 24.81
N ARG A 412 20.95 -25.09 26.06
CA ARG A 412 21.99 -24.70 27.02
C ARG A 412 22.95 -25.85 27.32
N ARG A 413 22.42 -27.07 27.49
CA ARG A 413 23.25 -28.28 27.65
C ARG A 413 24.11 -28.54 26.42
N LYS A 414 23.54 -28.43 25.21
CA LYS A 414 24.30 -28.58 23.96
C LYS A 414 25.36 -27.50 23.78
N LYS A 415 25.09 -26.26 24.18
CA LYS A 415 26.10 -25.19 24.19
C LYS A 415 27.23 -25.49 25.16
N TYR A 416 26.92 -26.02 26.33
CA TYR A 416 27.94 -26.44 27.30
C TYR A 416 28.81 -27.58 26.77
N GLU A 417 28.20 -28.63 26.21
CA GLU A 417 28.92 -29.75 25.58
C GLU A 417 29.85 -29.24 24.46
N PHE A 418 29.36 -28.33 23.63
CA PHE A 418 30.13 -27.70 22.56
C PHE A 418 31.32 -26.86 23.09
N MET A 419 31.11 -26.03 24.12
CA MET A 419 32.19 -25.23 24.72
C MET A 419 33.25 -26.09 25.40
N LYS A 420 32.83 -27.19 26.07
CA LYS A 420 33.74 -28.15 26.70
C LYS A 420 34.60 -28.86 25.64
N ALA A 421 34.04 -29.22 24.49
CA ALA A 421 34.78 -29.80 23.39
C ALA A 421 35.85 -28.84 22.81
N LEU A 422 35.66 -27.52 22.98
CA LEU A 422 36.61 -26.48 22.57
C LEU A 422 37.61 -26.08 23.68
N GLY A 423 37.58 -26.74 24.85
CA GLY A 423 38.51 -26.48 25.95
C GLY A 423 38.28 -25.17 26.73
N LEU A 424 37.09 -24.55 26.59
CA LEU A 424 36.76 -23.28 27.26
C LEU A 424 36.12 -23.53 28.65
N PRO A 425 36.53 -22.80 29.71
CA PRO A 425 35.99 -23.00 31.05
C PRO A 425 34.55 -22.47 31.21
N LYS A 426 33.84 -23.02 32.19
CA LYS A 426 32.44 -22.71 32.55
C LYS A 426 32.31 -21.23 32.97
N GLN A 427 31.64 -20.40 32.18
CA GLN A 427 31.09 -19.14 32.72
C GLN A 427 29.86 -19.50 33.57
N GLU A 428 30.04 -19.54 34.88
CA GLU A 428 28.90 -19.49 35.81
C GLU A 428 28.28 -18.10 35.71
N GLN A 429 27.19 -17.98 34.96
CA GLN A 429 26.33 -16.82 35.09
C GLN A 429 25.69 -16.87 36.48
N GLN A 430 26.18 -16.00 37.37
CA GLN A 430 25.47 -15.63 38.58
C GLN A 430 24.05 -15.22 38.20
N SER A 431 23.09 -15.93 38.77
CA SER A 431 21.69 -15.55 38.78
C SER A 431 21.54 -14.14 39.32
N LYS A 432 21.32 -13.15 38.45
CA LYS A 432 20.61 -11.94 38.87
C LYS A 432 19.16 -12.35 39.14
N LYS A 433 18.86 -12.56 40.42
CA LYS A 433 17.49 -12.45 40.93
C LYS A 433 16.95 -11.08 40.51
N LEU A 434 15.86 -11.08 39.77
CA LEU A 434 14.84 -10.04 39.82
C LEU A 434 13.70 -10.60 40.68
#